data_AF-A0A356R924-F1
#
_entry.id   AF-A0A356R924-F1
#
_cell.length_a   1.000
_cell.length_b   1.000
_cell.length_c   1.000
_cell.angle_alpha   90.00
_cell.angle_beta   90.00
_cell.angle_gamma   90.00
#
_symmetry.space_group_name_H-M   'P 1'
#
loop_
_entity.id
_entity.type
_entity.pdbx_description
1 polymer ?
#
loop_
_entity_poly.entity_id
_entity_poly.type
_entity_poly.pdbx_seq_one_letter_code
_entity_poly.pdbx_strand_id
1 'polypeptide(L)'
;MKEADRIHSYQTQCPELRPALIRDFVRQMDPDYFDSFPPAAILEHLTLANQLTFERPCAISIRTLPSRQYELTLVAYDYFSEFATFCGVLSSFGLDIREAKIFTSLETAAPMPSSTKS
;
A
#
# COMPACT_ATOMS: atom_id res chain seq x y z
N MET A 1 1.19 -18.89 -4.72
CA MET A 1 2.46 -18.89 -3.95
C MET A 1 2.12 -18.88 -2.47
N LYS A 2 2.80 -19.65 -1.60
CA LYS A 2 2.48 -19.65 -0.16
C LYS A 2 2.98 -18.36 0.50
N GLU A 3 2.36 -17.96 1.61
CA GLU A 3 2.73 -16.77 2.40
C GLU A 3 4.24 -16.75 2.74
N ALA A 4 4.75 -17.86 3.27
CA ALA A 4 6.15 -17.97 3.69
C ALA A 4 7.13 -17.79 2.51
N ASP A 5 6.83 -18.38 1.35
CA ASP A 5 7.64 -18.25 0.15
C ASP A 5 7.67 -16.80 -0.34
N ARG A 6 6.52 -16.11 -0.26
CA ARG A 6 6.39 -14.70 -0.63
C ARG A 6 7.21 -13.79 0.27
N ILE A 7 7.09 -13.97 1.59
CA ILE A 7 7.85 -13.21 2.59
C ILE A 7 9.36 -13.38 2.35
N HIS A 8 9.80 -14.62 2.16
CA HIS A 8 11.21 -14.90 1.91
C HIS A 8 11.69 -14.24 0.61
N SER A 9 10.93 -14.37 -0.48
CA SER A 9 11.23 -13.76 -1.77
C SER A 9 11.38 -12.23 -1.69
N TYR A 10 10.50 -11.54 -0.94
CA TYR A 10 10.58 -10.09 -0.78
C TYR A 10 11.73 -9.66 0.13
N GLN A 11 12.03 -10.42 1.20
CA GLN A 11 13.18 -10.16 2.06
C GLN A 11 14.52 -10.25 1.32
N THR A 12 14.64 -11.18 0.36
CA THR A 12 15.84 -11.30 -0.48
C THR A 12 15.97 -10.16 -1.49
N GLN A 13 14.85 -9.71 -2.06
CA GLN A 13 14.85 -8.66 -3.09
C GLN A 13 14.94 -7.24 -2.51
N CYS A 14 14.50 -7.05 -1.27
CA CYS A 14 14.50 -5.77 -0.55
C CYS A 14 15.16 -5.91 0.84
N PRO A 15 16.48 -6.17 0.90
CA PRO A 15 17.20 -6.37 2.16
C PRO A 15 17.22 -5.12 3.06
N GLU A 16 17.00 -3.94 2.49
CA GLU A 16 16.92 -2.66 3.19
C GLU A 16 15.62 -2.48 4.00
N LEU A 17 14.57 -3.25 3.66
CA LEU A 17 13.28 -3.14 4.33
C LEU A 17 13.25 -3.95 5.63
N ARG A 18 12.56 -3.41 6.64
CA ARG A 18 12.41 -4.10 7.92
C ARG A 18 11.65 -5.41 7.71
N PRO A 19 12.16 -6.57 8.17
CA PRO A 19 11.48 -7.85 7.99
C PRO A 19 10.06 -7.90 8.58
N ALA A 20 9.81 -7.13 9.65
CA ALA A 20 8.48 -6.98 10.23
C ALA A 20 7.49 -6.33 9.26
N LEU A 21 7.89 -5.23 8.60
CA LEU A 21 7.06 -4.54 7.60
C LEU A 21 6.62 -5.50 6.48
N ILE A 22 7.55 -6.31 5.95
CA ILE A 22 7.25 -7.27 4.88
C ILE A 22 6.24 -8.32 5.38
N ARG A 23 6.43 -8.86 6.59
CA ARG A 23 5.49 -9.83 7.16
C ARG A 23 4.11 -9.24 7.38
N ASP A 24 4.05 -8.04 7.97
CA ASP A 24 2.81 -7.36 8.29
C ASP A 24 2.04 -7.01 7.01
N PHE A 25 2.75 -6.49 6.01
CA PHE A 25 2.19 -6.22 4.68
C PHE A 25 1.60 -7.49 4.04
N VAL A 26 2.36 -8.60 4.03
CA VAL A 26 1.89 -9.84 3.39
C VAL A 26 0.68 -10.42 4.11
N ARG A 27 0.62 -10.31 5.43
CA ARG A 27 -0.47 -10.86 6.25
C ARG A 27 -1.74 -10.02 6.25
N GLN A 28 -1.60 -8.71 6.15
CA GLN A 28 -2.73 -7.79 6.23
C GLN A 28 -3.37 -7.54 4.85
N MET A 29 -2.63 -7.72 3.76
CA MET A 29 -3.20 -7.53 2.43
C MET A 29 -4.06 -8.73 2.00
N ASP A 30 -5.19 -8.43 1.37
CA ASP A 30 -6.07 -9.44 0.79
C ASP A 30 -5.32 -10.28 -0.27
N PRO A 31 -5.52 -11.61 -0.36
CA PRO A 31 -4.93 -12.43 -1.40
C PRO A 31 -5.08 -11.88 -2.83
N ASP A 32 -6.25 -11.29 -3.15
CA ASP A 32 -6.56 -10.74 -4.47
C ASP A 32 -5.64 -9.56 -4.86
N TYR A 33 -5.08 -8.87 -3.86
CA TYR A 33 -4.08 -7.82 -4.07
C TYR A 33 -2.87 -8.37 -4.83
N PHE A 34 -2.37 -9.54 -4.44
CA PHE A 34 -1.16 -10.10 -5.01
C PHE A 34 -1.37 -10.73 -6.38
N ASP A 35 -2.62 -11.08 -6.69
CA ASP A 35 -3.00 -11.55 -8.03
C ASP A 35 -3.26 -10.37 -8.98
N SER A 36 -3.57 -9.19 -8.44
CA SER A 36 -3.83 -7.96 -9.19
C SER A 36 -2.58 -7.23 -9.68
N PHE A 37 -1.40 -7.53 -9.11
CA PHE A 37 -0.15 -6.82 -9.39
C PHE A 37 1.03 -7.76 -9.70
N PRO A 38 1.92 -7.40 -10.63
CA PRO A 38 3.15 -8.15 -10.85
C PRO A 38 4.12 -7.99 -9.65
N PRO A 39 5.05 -8.94 -9.45
CA PRO A 39 6.00 -8.89 -8.33
C PRO A 39 6.77 -7.57 -8.21
N ALA A 40 7.23 -6.99 -9.33
CA ALA A 40 7.96 -5.73 -9.32
C ALA A 40 7.15 -4.55 -8.76
N ALA A 41 5.85 -4.49 -9.08
CA ALA A 41 4.96 -3.46 -8.53
C ALA A 41 4.77 -3.65 -7.02
N ILE A 42 4.64 -4.91 -6.55
CA ILE A 42 4.50 -5.19 -5.12
C ILE A 42 5.75 -4.73 -4.33
N LEU A 43 6.95 -4.91 -4.87
CA LEU A 43 8.18 -4.41 -4.26
C LEU A 43 8.22 -2.87 -4.18
N GLU A 44 7.75 -2.18 -5.22
CA GLU A 44 7.59 -0.73 -5.19
C GLU A 44 6.58 -0.30 -4.13
N HIS A 45 5.45 -1.00 -4.02
CA HIS A 45 4.41 -0.69 -3.03
C HIS A 45 4.96 -0.88 -1.60
N LEU A 46 5.76 -1.93 -1.35
CA LEU A 46 6.48 -2.14 -0.09
C LEU A 46 7.48 -1.02 0.20
N THR A 47 8.18 -0.54 -0.83
CA THR A 47 9.13 0.57 -0.71
C THR A 47 8.42 1.87 -0.36
N LEU A 48 7.25 2.13 -0.95
CA LEU A 48 6.39 3.26 -0.60
C LEU A 48 5.86 3.13 0.84
N ALA A 49 5.40 1.95 1.25
CA ALA A 49 4.94 1.68 2.61
C ALA A 49 6.04 1.92 3.66
N ASN A 50 7.29 1.63 3.33
CA ASN A 50 8.43 1.88 4.22
C ASN A 50 8.75 3.37 4.42
N GLN A 51 8.29 4.24 3.52
CA GLN A 51 8.45 5.69 3.64
C GLN A 51 7.43 6.33 4.60
N LEU A 52 6.42 5.57 5.01
CA LEU A 52 5.38 6.08 5.89
C LEU A 52 5.89 6.27 7.32
N THR A 53 5.68 7.48 7.83
CA THR A 53 5.87 7.84 9.23
C THR A 53 4.68 8.67 9.69
N PHE A 54 4.58 9.00 10.98
CA PHE A 54 3.54 9.91 11.45
C PHE A 54 3.65 11.31 10.83
N GLU A 55 4.86 11.78 10.52
CA GLU A 55 5.14 13.04 9.84
C GLU A 55 4.95 12.96 8.33
N ARG A 56 5.04 11.75 7.77
CA ARG A 56 4.82 11.47 6.35
C ARG A 56 3.78 10.35 6.20
N PRO A 57 2.48 10.67 6.36
CA PRO A 57 1.41 9.67 6.39
C PRO A 57 1.05 9.12 4.99
N CYS A 58 1.69 9.64 3.93
CA CYS A 58 1.42 9.28 2.56
C CYS A 58 2.71 9.28 1.73
N ALA A 59 2.83 8.28 0.84
CA ALA A 59 3.88 8.15 -0.14
C ALA A 59 3.26 7.92 -1.53
N ILE A 60 3.83 8.57 -2.55
CA ILE A 60 3.33 8.53 -3.92
C ILE A 60 4.45 8.20 -4.89
N SER A 61 4.15 7.35 -5.87
CA SER A 61 4.95 7.15 -7.08
C SER A 61 4.12 7.59 -8.29
N ILE A 62 4.75 8.31 -9.22
CA ILE A 62 4.11 8.81 -10.44
C ILE A 62 4.94 8.35 -11.62
N ARG A 63 4.33 7.58 -12.51
CA ARG A 63 4.90 7.20 -13.80
C ARG A 63 4.21 7.96 -14.92
N THR A 64 4.99 8.67 -15.71
CA THR A 64 4.51 9.28 -16.95
C THR A 64 4.51 8.25 -18.06
N LEU A 65 3.36 8.08 -18.71
CA LEU A 65 3.16 7.21 -19.86
C LEU A 65 3.06 8.06 -21.15
N PRO A 66 3.17 7.43 -22.33
CA PRO A 66 2.89 8.11 -23.60
C PRO A 66 1.49 8.74 -23.64
N SER A 67 1.29 9.70 -24.55
CA SER A 67 -0.02 10.34 -24.78
C SER A 67 -0.61 11.06 -23.56
N ARG A 68 0.25 11.66 -22.71
CA ARG A 68 -0.15 12.40 -21.49
C ARG A 68 -0.98 11.56 -20.50
N GLN A 69 -0.66 10.28 -20.42
CA GLN A 69 -1.22 9.41 -19.40
C GLN A 69 -0.27 9.33 -18.20
N TYR A 70 -0.84 9.10 -17.03
CA TYR A 70 -0.10 9.00 -15.79
C TYR A 70 -0.63 7.78 -15.02
N GLU A 71 0.28 6.99 -14.49
CA GLU A 71 -0.03 5.96 -13.51
C GLU A 71 0.44 6.47 -12.15
N LEU A 72 -0.48 6.52 -11.19
CA LEU A 72 -0.22 7.00 -9.84
C LEU A 72 -0.41 5.84 -8.86
N THR A 73 0.60 5.58 -8.05
CA THR A 73 0.53 4.65 -6.92
C THR A 73 0.58 5.45 -5.64
N LEU A 74 -0.47 5.35 -4.84
CA LEU A 74 -0.59 6.00 -3.54
C LEU A 74 -0.59 4.93 -2.45
N VAL A 75 0.25 5.10 -1.43
CA VAL A 75 0.23 4.30 -0.20
C VAL A 75 0.13 5.27 0.97
N ALA A 76 -0.89 5.12 1.81
CA ALA A 76 -1.14 6.02 2.93
C ALA A 76 -1.73 5.25 4.12
N TYR A 77 -1.73 5.89 5.30
CA TYR A 77 -2.63 5.47 6.37
C TYR A 77 -4.08 5.76 5.97
N ASP A 78 -5.01 4.89 6.37
CA ASP A 78 -6.40 5.00 5.96
C ASP A 78 -7.09 6.16 6.70
N TYR A 79 -7.35 7.26 5.98
CA TYR A 79 -8.16 8.36 6.48
C TYR A 79 -9.50 8.43 5.75
N PHE A 80 -10.49 9.01 6.45
CA PHE A 80 -11.82 9.16 5.89
C PHE A 80 -11.80 10.02 4.61
N SER A 81 -12.44 9.51 3.55
CA SER A 81 -12.65 10.22 2.27
C SER A 81 -11.39 10.55 1.46
N GLU A 82 -10.26 9.88 1.70
CA GLU A 82 -9.02 10.15 0.96
C GLU A 82 -9.16 9.93 -0.55
N PHE A 83 -9.75 8.80 -0.95
CA PHE A 83 -9.94 8.50 -2.36
C PHE A 83 -10.80 9.56 -3.05
N ALA A 84 -11.93 9.95 -2.45
CA ALA A 84 -12.81 10.98 -2.99
C ALA A 84 -12.11 12.34 -3.10
N THR A 85 -11.31 12.71 -2.10
CA THR A 85 -10.51 13.94 -2.11
C THR A 85 -9.49 13.93 -3.24
N PHE A 86 -8.77 12.81 -3.40
CA PHE A 86 -7.80 12.63 -4.47
C PHE A 86 -8.44 12.73 -5.85
N CYS A 87 -9.57 12.05 -6.07
CA CYS A 87 -10.33 12.16 -7.31
C CYS A 87 -10.76 13.61 -7.59
N GLY A 88 -11.28 14.32 -6.58
CA GLY A 88 -11.68 15.72 -6.70
C GLY A 88 -10.52 16.63 -7.13
N VAL A 89 -9.34 16.44 -6.53
CA VAL A 89 -8.12 17.16 -6.92
C VAL A 89 -7.76 16.86 -8.38
N LEU A 90 -7.65 15.60 -8.77
CA LEU A 90 -7.31 15.24 -10.16
C LEU A 90 -8.30 15.83 -11.16
N SER A 91 -9.60 15.71 -10.91
CA SER A 91 -10.65 16.26 -11.77
C SER A 91 -10.62 17.79 -11.84
N SER A 92 -10.25 18.49 -10.76
CA SER A 92 -10.11 19.95 -10.76
C SER A 92 -9.00 20.45 -11.71
N PHE A 93 -8.00 19.60 -11.97
CA PHE A 93 -6.94 19.87 -12.96
C PHE A 93 -7.26 19.34 -14.37
N GLY A 94 -8.49 18.86 -14.60
CA GLY A 94 -8.92 18.32 -15.90
C GLY A 94 -8.35 16.94 -16.22
N LEU A 95 -7.83 16.21 -15.24
CA LEU A 95 -7.43 14.82 -15.41
C LEU A 95 -8.65 13.90 -15.31
N ASP A 96 -8.68 12.90 -16.20
CA ASP A 96 -9.72 11.88 -16.23
C ASP A 96 -9.17 10.55 -15.70
N ILE A 97 -9.89 9.93 -14.77
CA ILE A 97 -9.49 8.67 -14.12
C ILE A 97 -10.00 7.52 -14.99
N ARG A 98 -9.07 6.83 -15.65
CA ARG A 98 -9.39 5.72 -16.56
C ARG A 98 -9.64 4.42 -15.84
N GLU A 99 -8.88 4.18 -14.79
CA GLU A 99 -8.93 2.97 -13.96
C GLU A 99 -8.46 3.34 -12.56
N ALA A 100 -9.03 2.71 -11.54
CA ALA A 100 -8.57 2.78 -10.17
C ALA A 100 -8.69 1.39 -9.54
N LYS A 101 -7.62 0.95 -8.87
CA LYS A 101 -7.63 -0.23 -8.01
C LYS A 101 -7.33 0.23 -6.59
N ILE A 102 -8.22 -0.11 -5.65
CA ILE A 102 -8.14 0.34 -4.26
C ILE A 102 -8.12 -0.89 -3.37
N PHE A 103 -7.17 -0.93 -2.46
CA PHE A 103 -7.03 -2.00 -1.49
C PHE A 103 -6.73 -1.39 -0.14
N THR A 104 -7.39 -1.92 0.90
CA THR A 104 -7.16 -1.54 2.28
C THR A 104 -6.62 -2.76 3.02
N SER A 105 -5.55 -2.59 3.79
CA SER A 105 -5.06 -3.63 4.69
C SER A 105 -6.13 -4.03 5.70
N LEU A 106 -6.24 -5.32 5.99
CA LEU A 106 -7.08 -5.81 7.08
C LEU A 106 -6.61 -5.22 8.41
N GLU A 107 -7.53 -4.65 9.16
CA GLU A 107 -7.24 -4.15 10.49
C GLU A 107 -6.89 -5.34 11.41
N THR A 108 -5.62 -5.44 11.79
CA THR A 108 -5.23 -6.33 12.88
C THR A 108 -5.61 -5.64 14.18
N ALA A 109 -6.71 -6.07 14.79
CA ALA A 109 -7.05 -5.66 16.15
C ALA A 109 -5.82 -5.87 17.05
N ALA A 110 -5.26 -4.79 17.59
CA ALA A 110 -4.26 -4.89 18.65
C ALA A 110 -4.85 -5.74 19.79
N PRO A 111 -4.07 -6.62 20.44
CA PRO A 111 -4.57 -7.32 21.62
C PRO A 111 -4.98 -6.27 22.66
N MET A 112 -6.27 -6.16 22.94
CA MET A 112 -6.79 -5.31 24.00
C MET A 112 -6.08 -5.70 25.31
N PRO A 113 -5.49 -4.75 26.08
CA PRO A 113 -4.99 -5.08 27.40
C PRO A 113 -6.17 -5.56 28.25
N SER A 114 -6.08 -6.80 28.73
CA SER A 114 -7.06 -7.35 29.66
C SER A 114 -7.11 -6.45 30.89
N SER A 115 -8.22 -5.76 31.07
CA SER A 115 -8.53 -5.10 32.33
C SER A 115 -8.68 -6.17 33.40
N THR A 116 -7.61 -6.46 34.12
CA THR A 116 -7.65 -7.18 35.39
C THR A 116 -8.46 -6.32 36.35
N LYS A 117 -9.73 -6.65 36.56
CA LYS A 117 -10.52 -6.11 37.67
C LYS A 117 -9.86 -6.56 38.98
N SER A 118 -9.48 -5.59 39.81
CA SER A 118 -9.21 -5.78 41.25
C SER A 118 -10.50 -5.94 42.03
#